data_AF-A0A2E5RLR0-F1
#
_entry.id   AF-A0A2E5RLR0-F1
#
_cell.length_a   1.000
_cell.length_b   1.000
_cell.length_c   1.000
_cell.angle_alpha   90.00
_cell.angle_beta   90.00
_cell.angle_gamma   90.00
#
_symmetry.space_group_name_H-M   'P 1'
#
loop_
_entity.id
_entity.type
_entity.pdbx_description
1 polymer ?
#
loop_
_entity_poly.entity_id
_entity_poly.type
_entity_poly.pdbx_seq_one_letter_code
_entity_poly.pdbx_strand_id
1 'polypeptide(L)'
;MKKKTLIIIVVFIFSLAPFEFIFSQNLKTYDLIFSEIMFDPTPSVSLPELEFIEIYNNSDSLINLSEISLTIGSRSFVPENQILKPDSFIVFWDEEIPTLKNSGDSLKIMFGNNTIHRLDYTPSMHTSSFKRNGGWSLELIDFTKPCLTENNWNSSENTLGGTPGKSNSILNELSPLPIELLSYCPKNDSLLNIIFSVPIESLEMNNEYESFYNQVVVTIPKLNSNSIDSLFITNATTCYETRPFETLTLKYGLPLIPDSGDLVINELLFNPDEEGSDFIEIFNVSNKPINISSLYFCKKKQ
;
A
#
# COMPACT_ATOMS: atom_id res chain seq x y z
N MET A 1 -35.33 -11.51 85.17
CA MET A 1 -34.90 -10.45 84.23
C MET A 1 -34.04 -11.07 83.14
N LYS A 2 -34.57 -11.37 81.96
CA LYS A 2 -33.80 -11.91 80.83
C LYS A 2 -33.29 -10.75 79.96
N LYS A 3 -31.97 -10.52 79.96
CA LYS A 3 -31.31 -9.56 79.06
C LYS A 3 -31.36 -10.11 77.64
N LYS A 4 -32.00 -9.39 76.71
CA LYS A 4 -31.87 -9.64 75.27
C LYS A 4 -30.60 -8.94 74.79
N THR A 5 -29.63 -9.72 74.32
CA THR A 5 -28.44 -9.21 73.63
C THR A 5 -28.81 -8.98 72.16
N LEU A 6 -28.73 -7.73 71.70
CA LEU A 6 -28.92 -7.35 70.31
C LEU A 6 -27.60 -7.59 69.56
N ILE A 7 -27.58 -8.52 68.61
CA ILE A 7 -26.46 -8.72 67.69
C ILE A 7 -26.73 -7.85 66.46
N ILE A 8 -25.90 -6.81 66.26
CA ILE A 8 -25.92 -5.99 65.05
C ILE A 8 -25.02 -6.69 64.03
N ILE A 9 -25.61 -7.24 62.97
CA ILE A 9 -24.88 -7.73 61.80
C ILE A 9 -24.63 -6.53 60.90
N VAL A 10 -23.37 -6.07 60.83
CA VAL A 10 -22.94 -5.06 59.86
C VAL A 10 -22.67 -5.79 58.54
N VAL A 11 -23.57 -5.64 57.58
CA VAL A 11 -23.36 -6.09 56.20
C VAL A 11 -22.56 -5.02 55.48
N PHE A 12 -21.28 -5.29 55.20
CA PHE A 12 -20.50 -4.47 54.27
C PHE A 12 -20.94 -4.80 52.83
N ILE A 13 -21.73 -3.91 52.24
CA ILE A 13 -21.97 -3.92 50.79
C ILE A 13 -20.73 -3.30 50.15
N PHE A 14 -19.82 -4.15 49.67
CA PHE A 14 -18.78 -3.69 48.75
C PHE A 14 -19.45 -3.35 47.42
N SER A 15 -19.61 -2.06 47.14
CA SER A 15 -19.88 -1.55 45.79
C SER A 15 -18.69 -1.95 44.92
N LEU A 16 -18.86 -2.97 44.08
CA LEU A 16 -17.94 -3.23 42.97
C LEU A 16 -18.05 -2.02 42.04
N ALA A 17 -17.07 -1.12 42.08
CA ALA A 17 -16.92 -0.14 41.02
C ALA A 17 -16.83 -0.90 39.68
N PRO A 18 -17.50 -0.47 38.61
CA PRO A 18 -17.33 -1.09 37.31
C PRO A 18 -15.85 -1.03 36.97
N PHE A 19 -15.25 -2.19 36.74
CA PHE A 19 -13.87 -2.28 36.27
C PHE A 19 -13.91 -1.82 34.81
N GLU A 20 -13.62 -0.55 34.56
CA GLU A 20 -13.34 -0.09 33.21
C GLU A 20 -12.05 -0.78 32.77
N PHE A 21 -12.19 -1.79 31.91
CA PHE A 21 -11.06 -2.37 31.21
C PHE A 21 -10.50 -1.27 30.32
N ILE A 22 -9.39 -0.65 30.73
CA ILE A 22 -8.60 0.20 29.85
C ILE A 22 -7.94 -0.75 28.86
N PHE A 23 -8.55 -0.88 27.69
CA PHE A 23 -7.98 -1.62 26.57
C PHE A 23 -6.85 -0.77 25.98
N SER A 24 -5.60 -1.05 26.34
CA SER A 24 -4.46 -0.40 25.68
C SER A 24 -4.20 -1.15 24.37
N GLN A 25 -4.71 -0.63 23.25
CA GLN A 25 -4.42 -1.20 21.93
C GLN A 25 -3.14 -0.62 21.35
N ASN A 26 -2.38 -1.45 20.66
CA ASN A 26 -1.24 -1.01 19.85
C ASN A 26 -1.30 -1.78 18.53
N LEU A 27 -1.80 -1.11 17.49
CA LEU A 27 -1.94 -1.70 16.17
C LEU A 27 -0.64 -1.54 15.38
N LYS A 28 -0.18 -2.65 14.81
CA LYS A 28 0.92 -2.72 13.85
C LYS A 28 0.39 -2.59 12.42
N THR A 29 1.28 -2.23 11.49
CA THR A 29 0.97 -2.28 10.06
C THR A 29 0.38 -3.64 9.70
N TYR A 30 -0.73 -3.63 8.99
CA TYR A 30 -1.51 -4.78 8.55
C TYR A 30 -2.20 -5.62 9.64
N ASP A 31 -2.33 -5.14 10.89
CA ASP A 31 -3.22 -5.80 11.88
C ASP A 31 -4.71 -5.70 11.45
N LEU A 32 -5.07 -4.61 10.77
CA LEU A 32 -6.34 -4.46 10.06
C LEU A 32 -6.04 -4.26 8.57
N ILE A 33 -6.77 -4.96 7.71
CA ILE A 33 -6.63 -4.83 6.27
C ILE A 33 -7.99 -4.66 5.60
N PHE A 34 -8.03 -4.01 4.45
CA PHE A 34 -9.21 -4.01 3.59
C PHE A 34 -9.25 -5.37 2.91
N SER A 35 -10.40 -6.04 2.90
CA SER A 35 -10.57 -7.38 2.31
C SER A 35 -11.49 -7.38 1.11
N GLU A 36 -12.49 -6.50 1.08
CA GLU A 36 -13.48 -6.43 0.00
C GLU A 36 -14.03 -4.99 -0.17
N ILE A 37 -14.28 -4.57 -1.41
CA ILE A 37 -14.84 -3.24 -1.72
C ILE A 37 -15.85 -3.33 -2.87
N MET A 38 -17.03 -2.75 -2.69
CA MET A 38 -17.98 -2.48 -3.76
C MET A 38 -18.02 -0.97 -4.02
N PHE A 39 -17.38 -0.51 -5.09
CA PHE A 39 -17.34 0.91 -5.46
C PHE A 39 -18.22 1.25 -6.67
N ASP A 40 -18.81 0.25 -7.33
CA ASP A 40 -19.75 0.44 -8.44
C ASP A 40 -20.85 -0.63 -8.34
N PRO A 41 -21.89 -0.43 -7.52
CA PRO A 41 -22.89 -1.46 -7.25
C PRO A 41 -23.91 -1.65 -8.40
N THR A 42 -23.87 -0.82 -9.45
CA THR A 42 -24.87 -0.80 -10.53
C THR A 42 -24.27 -1.16 -11.89
N PRO A 43 -24.89 -2.04 -12.70
CA PRO A 43 -26.14 -2.75 -12.42
C PRO A 43 -25.94 -3.86 -11.38
N SER A 44 -26.87 -3.96 -10.43
CA SER A 44 -26.77 -4.96 -9.36
C SER A 44 -26.84 -6.40 -9.91
N VAL A 45 -26.05 -7.29 -9.31
CA VAL A 45 -26.14 -8.74 -9.55
C VAL A 45 -27.15 -9.37 -8.59
N SER A 46 -26.90 -9.27 -7.29
CA SER A 46 -27.82 -9.75 -6.24
C SER A 46 -27.61 -9.05 -4.89
N LEU A 47 -26.45 -8.44 -4.66
CA LEU A 47 -26.25 -7.54 -3.53
C LEU A 47 -27.10 -6.26 -3.68
N PRO A 48 -27.41 -5.57 -2.56
CA PRO A 48 -28.03 -4.25 -2.59
C PRO A 48 -27.24 -3.27 -3.46
N GLU A 49 -27.93 -2.28 -4.03
CA GLU A 49 -27.32 -1.19 -4.80
C GLU A 49 -26.66 -0.15 -3.87
N LEU A 50 -25.76 -0.62 -3.00
CA LEU A 50 -25.05 0.16 -2.01
C LEU A 50 -23.55 -0.09 -2.15
N GLU A 51 -22.74 0.95 -1.99
CA GLU A 51 -21.30 0.82 -1.86
C GLU A 51 -20.96 0.27 -0.48
N PHE A 52 -19.81 -0.40 -0.38
CA PHE A 52 -19.26 -0.79 0.91
C PHE A 52 -17.75 -0.93 0.87
N ILE A 53 -17.16 -0.82 2.06
CA ILE A 53 -15.81 -1.28 2.36
C ILE A 53 -15.88 -2.36 3.44
N GLU A 54 -15.05 -3.39 3.31
CA GLU A 54 -14.90 -4.44 4.30
C GLU A 54 -13.49 -4.42 4.88
N ILE A 55 -13.41 -4.59 6.20
CA ILE A 55 -12.16 -4.69 6.94
C ILE A 55 -12.07 -6.06 7.61
N TYR A 56 -10.90 -6.67 7.50
CA TYR A 56 -10.53 -7.91 8.15
C TYR A 56 -9.54 -7.65 9.29
N ASN A 57 -9.76 -8.29 10.44
CA ASN A 57 -8.76 -8.35 11.50
C ASN A 57 -7.77 -9.48 11.22
N ASN A 58 -6.58 -9.08 10.81
CA ASN A 58 -5.47 -9.95 10.44
C ASN A 58 -4.50 -10.20 11.60
N SER A 59 -4.88 -9.82 12.82
CA SER A 59 -4.11 -10.03 14.04
C SER A 59 -4.74 -11.10 14.94
N ASP A 60 -3.95 -11.61 15.88
CA ASP A 60 -4.42 -12.53 16.93
C ASP A 60 -5.11 -11.81 18.11
N SER A 61 -5.35 -10.49 18.01
CA SER A 61 -5.89 -9.67 19.10
C SER A 61 -7.29 -9.14 18.80
N LEU A 62 -8.08 -8.91 19.86
CA LEU A 62 -9.29 -8.08 19.75
C LEU A 62 -8.87 -6.66 19.37
N ILE A 63 -9.62 -5.99 18.49
CA ILE A 63 -9.32 -4.61 18.09
C ILE A 63 -10.52 -3.72 18.35
N ASN A 64 -10.30 -2.59 19.02
CA ASN A 64 -11.32 -1.58 19.24
C ASN A 64 -11.35 -0.61 18.05
N LEU A 65 -12.42 -0.66 17.26
CA LEU A 65 -12.53 0.16 16.06
C LEU A 65 -12.80 1.64 16.36
N SER A 66 -13.20 2.01 17.58
CA SER A 66 -13.37 3.44 17.93
C SER A 66 -12.04 4.20 18.05
N GLU A 67 -10.91 3.50 18.05
CA GLU A 67 -9.57 4.08 18.16
C GLU A 67 -8.87 4.20 16.80
N ILE A 68 -9.48 3.72 15.73
CA ILE A 68 -9.00 3.91 14.36
C ILE A 68 -9.74 5.04 13.66
N SER A 69 -9.14 5.55 12.59
CA SER A 69 -9.79 6.47 11.64
C SER A 69 -9.71 5.87 10.24
N LEU A 70 -10.85 5.78 9.57
CA LEU A 70 -10.97 5.35 8.19
C LEU A 70 -11.02 6.57 7.29
N THR A 71 -10.16 6.61 6.28
CA THR A 71 -10.09 7.71 5.31
C THR A 71 -10.43 7.21 3.92
N ILE A 72 -11.35 7.90 3.24
CA ILE A 72 -11.74 7.69 1.85
C ILE A 72 -11.48 9.00 1.10
N GLY A 73 -10.49 8.98 0.21
CA GLY A 73 -9.97 10.16 -0.46
C GLY A 73 -9.46 11.19 0.53
N SER A 74 -10.23 12.27 0.73
CA SER A 74 -9.90 13.36 1.66
C SER A 74 -10.81 13.41 2.90
N ARG A 75 -11.73 12.47 3.05
CA ARG A 75 -12.71 12.43 4.15
C ARG A 75 -12.35 11.33 5.11
N SER A 76 -12.39 11.62 6.40
CA SER A 76 -12.11 10.65 7.45
C SER A 76 -13.30 10.52 8.39
N PHE A 77 -13.52 9.32 8.91
CA PHE A 77 -14.53 9.02 9.92
C PHE A 77 -13.99 7.99 10.91
N VAL A 78 -14.58 7.96 12.10
CA VAL A 78 -14.25 6.99 13.15
C VAL A 78 -15.43 6.02 13.24
N PRO A 79 -15.20 4.71 13.10
CA PRO A 79 -16.23 3.71 13.33
C PRO A 79 -16.86 3.82 14.71
N GLU A 80 -18.12 3.40 14.83
CA GLU A 80 -18.76 3.28 16.15
C GLU A 80 -18.00 2.30 17.04
N ASN A 81 -18.20 2.42 18.37
CA ASN A 81 -17.53 1.56 19.35
C ASN A 81 -17.93 0.09 19.15
N GLN A 82 -17.06 -0.64 18.47
CA GLN A 82 -17.19 -2.04 18.16
C GLN A 82 -15.84 -2.74 18.34
N ILE A 83 -15.90 -3.95 18.90
CA ILE A 83 -14.72 -4.81 19.06
C ILE A 83 -14.73 -5.84 17.94
N LEU A 84 -13.72 -5.79 17.07
CA LEU A 84 -13.50 -6.77 16.02
C LEU A 84 -12.63 -7.91 16.54
N LYS A 85 -13.10 -9.15 16.43
CA LYS A 85 -12.37 -10.34 16.86
C LYS A 85 -11.29 -10.73 15.84
N PRO A 86 -10.26 -11.48 16.25
CA PRO A 86 -9.35 -12.16 15.31
C PRO A 86 -10.14 -12.93 14.24
N ASP A 87 -9.58 -13.01 13.04
CA ASP A 87 -10.12 -13.76 11.91
C ASP A 87 -11.59 -13.42 11.58
N SER A 88 -11.97 -12.16 11.77
CA SER A 88 -13.34 -11.68 11.57
C SER A 88 -13.39 -10.45 10.67
N PHE A 89 -14.51 -10.32 9.96
CA PHE A 89 -14.80 -9.24 9.02
C PHE A 89 -15.80 -8.25 9.62
N ILE A 90 -15.71 -6.99 9.21
CA ILE A 90 -16.73 -5.96 9.41
C ILE A 90 -16.96 -5.21 8.10
N VAL A 91 -18.22 -4.92 7.79
CA VAL A 91 -18.64 -4.24 6.57
C VAL A 91 -19.26 -2.90 6.93
N PHE A 92 -18.86 -1.84 6.25
CA PHE A 92 -19.45 -0.51 6.36
C PHE A 92 -20.11 -0.14 5.03
N TRP A 93 -21.42 0.10 5.05
CA TRP A 93 -22.22 0.41 3.86
C TRP A 93 -22.39 1.92 3.66
N ASP A 94 -22.84 2.37 2.49
CA ASP A 94 -23.09 3.77 2.09
C ASP A 94 -23.43 4.77 3.22
N GLU A 95 -24.37 4.43 4.11
CA GLU A 95 -24.81 5.35 5.18
C GLU A 95 -23.72 5.62 6.24
N GLU A 96 -22.73 4.75 6.33
CA GLU A 96 -21.63 4.77 7.29
C GLU A 96 -20.33 5.35 6.71
N ILE A 97 -20.23 5.48 5.37
CA ILE A 97 -18.99 5.84 4.68
C ILE A 97 -19.14 7.01 3.70
N PRO A 98 -18.07 7.78 3.46
CA PRO A 98 -18.02 8.64 2.29
C PRO A 98 -18.16 7.85 0.99
N THR A 99 -18.83 8.45 -0.01
CA THR A 99 -18.97 7.88 -1.35
C THR A 99 -17.63 7.46 -1.96
N LEU A 100 -17.60 6.25 -2.49
CA LEU A 100 -16.52 5.69 -3.29
C LEU A 100 -16.60 6.23 -4.72
N LYS A 101 -15.45 6.49 -5.36
CA LYS A 101 -15.45 6.97 -6.74
C LYS A 101 -15.36 5.79 -7.69
N ASN A 102 -16.29 5.69 -8.63
CA ASN A 102 -16.20 4.71 -9.73
C ASN A 102 -14.93 4.87 -10.59
N SER A 103 -14.25 6.02 -10.54
CA SER A 103 -12.96 6.22 -11.22
C SER A 103 -11.74 5.70 -10.43
N GLY A 104 -11.93 5.27 -9.18
CA GLY A 104 -10.86 4.94 -8.23
C GLY A 104 -10.71 5.98 -7.12
N ASP A 105 -10.32 5.53 -5.93
CA ASP A 105 -10.03 6.37 -4.76
C ASP A 105 -8.92 5.76 -3.87
N SER A 106 -8.46 6.52 -2.87
CA SER A 106 -7.48 6.07 -1.87
C SER A 106 -8.15 5.82 -0.53
N LEU A 107 -8.00 4.61 0.00
CA LEU A 107 -8.51 4.18 1.29
C LEU A 107 -7.37 4.00 2.28
N LYS A 108 -7.54 4.46 3.52
CA LYS A 108 -6.57 4.28 4.61
C LYS A 108 -7.25 3.88 5.91
N ILE A 109 -6.63 2.95 6.62
CA ILE A 109 -6.88 2.67 8.04
C ILE A 109 -5.76 3.34 8.82
N MET A 110 -6.10 4.26 9.71
CA MET A 110 -5.15 5.02 10.53
C MET A 110 -5.32 4.68 12.00
N PHE A 111 -4.20 4.53 12.72
CA PHE A 111 -4.17 4.47 14.19
C PHE A 111 -3.24 5.57 14.71
N GLY A 112 -3.82 6.63 15.27
CA GLY A 112 -3.09 7.88 15.49
C GLY A 112 -2.53 8.43 14.17
N ASN A 113 -1.21 8.60 14.10
CA ASN A 113 -0.51 9.04 12.89
C ASN A 113 0.02 7.88 12.03
N ASN A 114 -0.15 6.63 12.48
CA ASN A 114 0.36 5.47 11.78
C ASN A 114 -0.67 4.99 10.76
N THR A 115 -0.23 4.75 9.52
CA THR A 115 -1.05 4.04 8.52
C THR A 115 -0.97 2.55 8.82
N ILE A 116 -2.10 1.94 9.17
CA ILE A 116 -2.20 0.49 9.42
C ILE A 116 -2.30 -0.25 8.08
N HIS A 117 -3.16 0.22 7.19
CA HIS A 117 -3.28 -0.34 5.85
C HIS A 117 -3.78 0.72 4.89
N ARG A 118 -3.42 0.57 3.62
CA ARG A 118 -3.83 1.48 2.57
C ARG A 118 -4.09 0.70 1.29
N LEU A 119 -5.14 1.11 0.57
CA LEU A 119 -5.46 0.62 -0.74
C LEU A 119 -5.85 1.77 -1.66
N ASP A 120 -5.16 1.89 -2.78
CA ASP A 120 -5.54 2.81 -3.87
C ASP A 120 -6.20 1.98 -4.96
N TYR A 121 -7.53 1.89 -4.95
CA TYR A 121 -8.24 1.05 -5.91
C TYR A 121 -8.49 1.79 -7.21
N THR A 122 -8.55 1.04 -8.32
CA THR A 122 -8.97 1.54 -9.62
C THR A 122 -9.86 0.52 -10.32
N PRO A 123 -10.73 0.94 -11.26
CA PRO A 123 -11.55 -0.01 -12.04
C PRO A 123 -10.72 -1.05 -12.80
N SER A 124 -9.47 -0.73 -13.11
CA SER A 124 -8.57 -1.64 -13.81
C SER A 124 -8.23 -2.90 -13.02
N MET A 125 -8.40 -2.88 -11.70
CA MET A 125 -8.21 -4.03 -10.81
C MET A 125 -9.27 -5.12 -11.02
N HIS A 126 -10.42 -4.78 -11.62
CA HIS A 126 -11.26 -5.81 -12.21
C HIS A 126 -10.59 -6.33 -13.48
N THR A 127 -10.05 -7.55 -13.43
CA THR A 127 -9.48 -8.23 -14.61
C THR A 127 -10.54 -8.47 -15.68
N SER A 128 -11.78 -8.76 -15.27
CA SER A 128 -12.92 -8.90 -16.17
C SER A 128 -13.45 -7.55 -16.61
N SER A 129 -13.40 -7.28 -17.92
CA SER A 129 -14.01 -6.09 -18.52
C SER A 129 -15.53 -6.04 -18.33
N PHE A 130 -16.19 -7.19 -18.17
CA PHE A 130 -17.62 -7.26 -17.85
C PHE A 130 -17.89 -6.78 -16.42
N LYS A 131 -17.18 -7.35 -15.44
CA LYS A 131 -17.36 -7.04 -14.01
C LYS A 131 -16.97 -5.61 -13.65
N ARG A 132 -16.06 -5.02 -14.42
CA ARG A 132 -15.70 -3.60 -14.33
C ARG A 132 -16.87 -2.64 -14.55
N ASN A 133 -17.95 -3.06 -15.21
CA ASN A 133 -19.12 -2.21 -15.47
C ASN A 133 -20.16 -2.22 -14.34
N GLY A 134 -19.79 -2.73 -13.16
CA GLY A 134 -20.58 -2.64 -11.93
C GLY A 134 -21.28 -3.93 -11.50
N GLY A 135 -21.75 -3.93 -10.25
CA GLY A 135 -22.42 -5.03 -9.57
C GLY A 135 -21.48 -6.08 -8.96
N TRP A 136 -20.16 -5.88 -9.04
CA TRP A 136 -19.14 -6.80 -8.55
C TRP A 136 -18.14 -6.09 -7.63
N SER A 137 -17.85 -6.68 -6.49
CA SER A 137 -16.81 -6.19 -5.59
C SER A 137 -15.40 -6.58 -6.05
N LEU A 138 -14.40 -5.84 -5.57
CA LEU A 138 -13.01 -6.26 -5.55
C LEU A 138 -12.72 -6.98 -4.24
N GLU A 139 -12.06 -8.13 -4.33
CA GLU A 139 -11.66 -8.97 -3.19
C GLU A 139 -10.13 -9.11 -3.16
N LEU A 140 -9.56 -9.02 -1.97
CA LEU A 140 -8.17 -9.35 -1.67
C LEU A 140 -7.92 -10.86 -1.87
N ILE A 141 -6.84 -11.24 -2.54
CA ILE A 141 -6.54 -12.63 -2.91
C ILE A 141 -5.70 -13.34 -1.84
N ASP A 142 -4.63 -12.68 -1.38
CA ASP A 142 -3.63 -13.19 -0.43
C ASP A 142 -3.50 -12.24 0.77
N PHE A 143 -4.07 -12.68 1.89
CA PHE A 143 -4.08 -11.96 3.17
C PHE A 143 -2.68 -11.88 3.80
N THR A 144 -1.73 -12.71 3.37
CA THR A 144 -0.34 -12.70 3.87
C THR A 144 0.55 -11.69 3.15
N LYS A 145 0.07 -11.08 2.06
CA LYS A 145 0.81 -10.08 1.27
C LYS A 145 0.02 -8.79 1.07
N PRO A 146 -0.58 -8.22 2.14
CA PRO A 146 -1.56 -7.14 2.04
C PRO A 146 -0.97 -5.82 1.47
N CYS A 147 0.35 -5.65 1.51
CA CYS A 147 1.00 -4.51 0.88
C CYS A 147 0.92 -4.52 -0.66
N LEU A 148 0.71 -5.69 -1.29
CA LEU A 148 0.56 -5.79 -2.74
C LEU A 148 -0.81 -5.25 -3.17
N THR A 149 -0.81 -4.21 -3.99
CA THR A 149 -2.03 -3.69 -4.64
C THR A 149 -2.22 -4.29 -6.03
N GLU A 150 -1.13 -4.40 -6.79
CA GLU A 150 -1.13 -5.08 -8.08
C GLU A 150 -1.16 -6.61 -7.90
N ASN A 151 -1.97 -7.29 -8.70
CA ASN A 151 -2.11 -8.75 -8.75
C ASN A 151 -2.61 -9.43 -7.46
N ASN A 152 -2.86 -8.69 -6.37
CA ASN A 152 -3.41 -9.23 -5.12
C ASN A 152 -4.88 -8.85 -4.88
N TRP A 153 -5.52 -8.25 -5.87
CA TRP A 153 -6.94 -7.88 -5.83
C TRP A 153 -7.57 -8.23 -7.16
N ASN A 154 -8.79 -8.76 -7.13
CA ASN A 154 -9.55 -9.04 -8.35
C ASN A 154 -11.06 -9.01 -8.09
N SER A 155 -11.85 -9.13 -9.15
CA SER A 155 -13.31 -9.17 -9.05
C SER A 155 -13.78 -10.42 -8.32
N SER A 156 -14.73 -10.28 -7.40
CA SER A 156 -15.39 -11.43 -6.76
C SER A 156 -15.83 -12.49 -7.78
N GLU A 157 -15.61 -13.77 -7.49
CA GLU A 157 -16.16 -14.93 -8.20
C GLU A 157 -17.51 -15.39 -7.63
N ASN A 158 -17.98 -14.78 -6.55
CA ASN A 158 -19.27 -15.12 -5.97
C ASN A 158 -20.42 -14.77 -6.91
N THR A 159 -21.35 -15.71 -7.11
CA THR A 159 -22.52 -15.50 -7.98
C THR A 159 -23.45 -14.38 -7.53
N LEU A 160 -23.32 -13.89 -6.29
CA LEU A 160 -24.09 -12.76 -5.76
C LEU A 160 -23.49 -11.39 -6.09
N GLY A 161 -22.25 -11.35 -6.63
CA GLY A 161 -21.51 -10.12 -6.91
C GLY A 161 -20.49 -9.73 -5.83
N GLY A 162 -20.44 -10.44 -4.70
CA GLY A 162 -19.49 -10.19 -3.60
C GLY A 162 -19.71 -11.14 -2.42
N THR A 163 -18.89 -10.99 -1.39
CA THR A 163 -18.85 -11.79 -0.15
C THR A 163 -18.94 -10.98 1.15
N PRO A 164 -19.70 -9.87 1.23
CA PRO A 164 -19.67 -9.01 2.42
C PRO A 164 -19.99 -9.78 3.71
N GLY A 165 -19.11 -9.66 4.69
CA GLY A 165 -19.11 -10.30 6.00
C GLY A 165 -18.67 -11.77 5.98
N LYS A 166 -18.10 -12.27 4.88
CA LYS A 166 -17.71 -13.67 4.70
C LYS A 166 -16.30 -13.76 4.09
N SER A 167 -15.76 -14.96 4.06
CA SER A 167 -14.50 -15.22 3.35
C SER A 167 -14.65 -14.88 1.86
N ASN A 168 -13.63 -14.20 1.33
CA ASN A 168 -13.50 -13.90 -0.10
C ASN A 168 -13.67 -15.16 -0.95
N SER A 169 -14.29 -14.98 -2.12
CA SER A 169 -14.48 -16.03 -3.10
C SER A 169 -13.19 -16.41 -3.83
N ILE A 170 -12.22 -15.50 -3.89
CA ILE A 170 -10.86 -15.77 -4.39
C ILE A 170 -9.90 -15.80 -3.22
N LEU A 171 -9.27 -16.96 -2.98
CA LEU A 171 -8.20 -17.12 -1.99
C LEU A 171 -7.07 -17.92 -2.62
N ASN A 172 -5.90 -17.32 -2.75
CA ASN A 172 -4.73 -17.99 -3.31
C ASN A 172 -3.44 -17.43 -2.70
N GLU A 173 -2.46 -18.31 -2.47
CA GLU A 173 -1.13 -17.88 -2.06
C GLU A 173 -0.37 -17.36 -3.28
N LEU A 174 0.00 -16.08 -3.25
CA LEU A 174 0.81 -15.48 -4.32
C LEU A 174 2.29 -15.78 -4.10
N SER A 175 3.01 -15.98 -5.20
CA SER A 175 4.47 -16.10 -5.14
C SER A 175 5.08 -14.74 -4.71
N PRO A 176 6.02 -14.72 -3.75
CA PRO A 176 6.68 -13.49 -3.35
C PRO A 176 7.47 -12.91 -4.52
N LEU A 177 7.28 -11.62 -4.79
CA LEU A 177 8.01 -10.89 -5.82
C LEU A 177 9.34 -10.36 -5.26
N PRO A 178 10.45 -10.39 -6.04
CA PRO A 178 11.72 -9.85 -5.58
C PRO A 178 11.68 -8.32 -5.50
N ILE A 179 12.50 -7.75 -4.60
CA ILE A 179 12.75 -6.32 -4.56
C ILE A 179 13.78 -5.98 -5.64
N GLU A 180 13.35 -5.24 -6.65
CA GLU A 180 14.19 -4.76 -7.75
C GLU A 180 14.14 -3.23 -7.80
N LEU A 181 15.26 -2.62 -8.13
CA LEU A 181 15.33 -1.18 -8.39
C LEU A 181 14.84 -0.91 -9.82
N LEU A 182 13.69 -0.25 -9.98
CA LEU A 182 13.16 0.12 -11.29
C LEU A 182 13.79 1.42 -11.80
N SER A 183 13.84 2.44 -10.96
CA SER A 183 14.44 3.73 -11.34
C SER A 183 14.78 4.58 -10.12
N TYR A 184 15.63 5.57 -10.32
CA TYR A 184 15.86 6.62 -9.34
C TYR A 184 16.30 7.91 -10.05
N CYS A 185 15.85 9.06 -9.54
CA CYS A 185 16.18 10.36 -10.10
C CYS A 185 16.04 11.48 -9.06
N PRO A 186 16.93 12.50 -9.06
CA PRO A 186 16.72 13.69 -8.22
C PRO A 186 15.41 14.40 -8.60
N LYS A 187 14.52 14.65 -7.63
CA LYS A 187 13.33 15.51 -7.84
C LYS A 187 13.72 16.98 -7.87
N ASN A 188 14.71 17.34 -7.06
CA ASN A 188 15.29 18.68 -6.96
C ASN A 188 16.72 18.55 -6.39
N ASP A 189 17.29 19.64 -5.89
CA ASP A 189 18.66 19.66 -5.34
C ASP A 189 18.78 19.00 -3.96
N SER A 190 17.70 18.58 -3.31
CA SER A 190 17.70 18.07 -1.94
C SER A 190 16.85 16.80 -1.73
N LEU A 191 16.19 16.31 -2.79
CA LEU A 191 15.33 15.12 -2.74
C LEU A 191 15.66 14.15 -3.87
N LEU A 192 15.85 12.89 -3.52
CA LEU A 192 16.02 11.77 -4.46
C LEU A 192 14.75 10.92 -4.49
N ASN A 193 14.19 10.70 -5.68
CA ASN A 193 13.14 9.73 -5.89
C ASN A 193 13.73 8.36 -6.21
N ILE A 194 13.21 7.31 -5.60
CA ILE A 194 13.57 5.92 -5.87
C ILE A 194 12.26 5.14 -6.08
N ILE A 195 12.22 4.28 -7.09
CA ILE A 195 11.07 3.43 -7.41
C ILE A 195 11.54 1.99 -7.43
N PHE A 196 10.90 1.14 -6.63
CA PHE A 196 11.12 -0.29 -6.56
C PHE A 196 10.02 -1.06 -7.32
N SER A 197 10.26 -2.35 -7.59
CA SER A 197 9.30 -3.27 -8.21
C SER A 197 8.11 -3.59 -7.31
N VAL A 198 8.30 -3.47 -6.00
CA VAL A 198 7.33 -3.85 -4.97
C VAL A 198 7.23 -2.78 -3.89
N PRO A 199 6.11 -2.70 -3.16
CA PRO A 199 5.97 -1.84 -2.01
C PRO A 199 7.02 -2.11 -0.92
N ILE A 200 7.60 -1.04 -0.39
CA ILE A 200 8.68 -1.09 0.60
C ILE A 200 8.14 -0.73 1.98
N GLU A 201 8.34 -1.63 2.94
CA GLU A 201 7.97 -1.43 4.34
C GLU A 201 9.07 -0.64 5.07
N SER A 202 10.32 -1.05 4.90
CA SER A 202 11.45 -0.30 5.45
C SER A 202 12.73 -0.48 4.64
N LEU A 203 13.60 0.52 4.71
CA LEU A 203 14.95 0.54 4.18
C LEU A 203 15.95 0.81 5.29
N GLU A 204 17.11 0.16 5.19
CA GLU A 204 18.28 0.42 6.02
C GLU A 204 19.26 1.33 5.25
N MET A 205 19.34 2.59 5.67
CA MET A 205 20.25 3.61 5.13
C MET A 205 20.50 4.73 6.15
N ASN A 206 21.47 5.60 5.87
CA ASN A 206 21.82 6.72 6.75
C ASN A 206 20.94 7.97 6.57
N ASN A 207 20.16 8.02 5.49
CA ASN A 207 19.35 9.17 5.13
C ASN A 207 17.91 9.02 5.63
N GLU A 208 17.29 10.14 5.98
CA GLU A 208 15.85 10.19 6.22
C GLU A 208 15.10 9.96 4.91
N TYR A 209 14.00 9.22 4.97
CA TYR A 209 13.15 8.96 3.82
C TYR A 209 11.68 8.85 4.23
N GLU A 210 10.82 9.08 3.24
CA GLU A 210 9.40 8.74 3.30
C GLU A 210 9.12 7.70 2.21
N SER A 211 8.41 6.62 2.58
CA SER A 211 7.94 5.61 1.63
C SER A 211 6.45 5.78 1.36
N PHE A 212 6.07 5.48 0.12
CA PHE A 212 4.71 5.48 -0.37
C PHE A 212 4.60 4.31 -1.35
N TYR A 213 4.06 3.18 -0.89
CA TYR A 213 4.10 1.91 -1.63
C TYR A 213 5.53 1.60 -2.12
N ASN A 214 5.73 1.53 -3.43
CA ASN A 214 7.00 1.21 -4.07
C ASN A 214 7.87 2.45 -4.35
N GLN A 215 7.38 3.65 -4.03
CA GLN A 215 8.10 4.90 -4.19
C GLN A 215 8.72 5.31 -2.86
N VAL A 216 10.00 5.67 -2.88
CA VAL A 216 10.73 6.20 -1.73
C VAL A 216 11.30 7.56 -2.09
N VAL A 217 11.04 8.56 -1.24
CA VAL A 217 11.60 9.90 -1.36
C VAL A 217 12.63 10.08 -0.25
N VAL A 218 13.89 10.18 -0.63
CA VAL A 218 15.02 10.30 0.30
C VAL A 218 15.46 11.74 0.38
N THR A 219 15.64 12.25 1.59
CA THR A 219 16.27 13.54 1.85
C THR A 219 17.78 13.38 1.68
N ILE A 220 18.35 14.11 0.72
CA ILE A 220 19.77 14.05 0.38
C ILE A 220 20.47 15.37 0.73
N PRO A 221 21.80 15.37 0.96
CA PRO A 221 22.56 16.60 1.03
C PRO A 221 22.35 17.45 -0.22
N LYS A 222 22.31 18.78 -0.04
CA LYS A 222 22.07 19.71 -1.14
C LYS A 222 23.11 19.51 -2.24
N LEU A 223 22.64 19.13 -3.42
CA LEU A 223 23.44 18.87 -4.60
C LEU A 223 24.06 20.16 -5.14
N ASN A 224 25.32 20.07 -5.52
CA ASN A 224 26.01 21.09 -6.29
C ASN A 224 26.03 20.70 -7.76
N SER A 225 26.00 21.69 -8.67
CA SER A 225 25.83 21.47 -10.11
C SER A 225 26.90 20.58 -10.77
N ASN A 226 28.04 20.33 -10.11
CA ASN A 226 29.15 19.53 -10.64
C ASN A 226 29.54 18.33 -9.76
N SER A 227 28.72 17.97 -8.76
CA SER A 227 29.02 16.82 -7.88
C SER A 227 28.14 15.62 -8.21
N ILE A 228 28.77 14.45 -8.33
CA ILE A 228 28.09 13.16 -8.19
C ILE A 228 28.24 12.73 -6.74
N ASP A 229 27.12 12.41 -6.12
CA ASP A 229 27.07 11.81 -4.79
C ASP A 229 26.57 10.36 -4.88
N SER A 230 26.60 9.64 -3.76
CA SER A 230 26.20 8.24 -3.67
C SER A 230 25.31 7.98 -2.46
N LEU A 231 24.31 7.12 -2.64
CA LEU A 231 23.43 6.63 -1.58
C LEU A 231 23.64 5.11 -1.46
N PHE A 232 23.76 4.64 -0.23
CA PHE A 232 23.90 3.23 0.08
C PHE A 232 22.62 2.74 0.76
N ILE A 233 22.05 1.67 0.21
CA ILE A 233 20.91 0.96 0.80
C ILE A 233 21.42 -0.45 1.11
N THR A 234 21.53 -0.77 2.39
CA THR A 234 22.13 -2.04 2.85
C THR A 234 21.10 -3.14 3.01
N ASN A 235 19.83 -2.78 3.23
CA ASN A 235 18.74 -3.70 3.36
C ASN A 235 17.40 -3.05 2.98
N ALA A 236 16.44 -3.88 2.56
CA ALA A 236 15.07 -3.48 2.30
C ALA A 236 14.13 -4.61 2.73
N THR A 237 12.97 -4.25 3.27
CA THR A 237 11.93 -5.20 3.67
C THR A 237 10.59 -4.85 3.07
N THR A 238 9.73 -5.85 2.93
CA THR A 238 8.33 -5.72 2.50
C THR A 238 7.42 -6.36 3.55
N CYS A 239 6.10 -6.36 3.32
CA CYS A 239 5.16 -7.05 4.21
C CYS A 239 5.25 -8.59 4.14
N TYR A 240 6.03 -9.14 3.21
CA TYR A 240 6.29 -10.57 3.08
C TYR A 240 7.79 -10.87 3.03
N GLU A 241 8.14 -12.12 3.30
CA GLU A 241 9.53 -12.56 3.21
C GLU A 241 10.01 -12.54 1.75
N THR A 242 11.14 -11.86 1.53
CA THR A 242 11.82 -11.82 0.25
C THR A 242 13.16 -12.56 0.34
N ARG A 243 13.77 -12.81 -0.81
CA ARG A 243 15.19 -13.21 -0.86
C ARG A 243 16.07 -12.14 -0.20
N PRO A 244 17.31 -12.49 0.21
CA PRO A 244 18.26 -11.51 0.74
C PRO A 244 18.39 -10.31 -0.20
N PHE A 245 18.28 -9.11 0.35
CA PHE A 245 18.44 -7.88 -0.40
C PHE A 245 19.92 -7.68 -0.76
N GLU A 246 20.19 -7.40 -2.03
CA GLU A 246 21.53 -7.03 -2.48
C GLU A 246 21.76 -5.53 -2.23
N THR A 247 22.86 -5.20 -1.56
CA THR A 247 23.21 -3.80 -1.28
C THR A 247 23.23 -2.97 -2.57
N LEU A 248 22.48 -1.87 -2.57
CA LEU A 248 22.44 -0.93 -3.69
C LEU A 248 23.37 0.25 -3.43
N THR A 249 24.12 0.64 -4.47
CA THR A 249 24.88 1.89 -4.51
C THR A 249 24.33 2.77 -5.63
N LEU A 250 23.56 3.78 -5.26
CA LEU A 250 22.91 4.69 -6.22
C LEU A 250 23.78 5.92 -6.40
N LYS A 251 24.28 6.16 -7.62
CA LYS A 251 25.03 7.39 -7.96
C LYS A 251 24.09 8.42 -8.57
N TYR A 252 24.05 9.63 -8.02
CA TYR A 252 23.13 10.68 -8.44
C TYR A 252 23.80 12.06 -8.47
N GLY A 253 23.23 12.98 -9.23
CA GLY A 253 23.70 14.36 -9.37
C GLY A 253 22.74 15.18 -10.24
N LEU A 254 22.90 16.51 -10.24
CA LEU A 254 22.10 17.38 -11.12
C LEU A 254 22.47 17.15 -12.59
N PRO A 255 21.50 17.12 -13.51
CA PRO A 255 21.78 16.86 -14.91
C PRO A 255 22.63 17.97 -15.53
N LEU A 256 23.66 17.57 -16.27
CA LEU A 256 24.56 18.44 -17.02
C LEU A 256 24.29 18.31 -18.52
N ILE A 257 24.67 19.36 -19.26
CA ILE A 257 24.62 19.35 -20.72
C ILE A 257 25.72 18.40 -21.23
N PRO A 258 25.38 17.37 -22.04
CA PRO A 258 26.36 16.49 -22.62
C PRO A 258 27.16 17.19 -23.73
N ASP A 259 28.46 16.92 -23.77
CA ASP A 259 29.38 17.31 -24.84
C ASP A 259 29.51 16.17 -25.88
N SER A 260 30.12 16.50 -27.03
CA SER A 260 30.41 15.51 -28.06
C SER A 260 31.28 14.36 -27.51
N GLY A 261 30.78 13.13 -27.60
CA GLY A 261 31.48 11.93 -27.13
C GLY A 261 31.15 11.50 -25.70
N ASP A 262 30.35 12.28 -24.95
CA ASP A 262 29.91 11.89 -23.60
C ASP A 262 28.97 10.68 -23.64
N LEU A 263 28.14 10.60 -24.68
CA LEU A 263 27.27 9.47 -24.98
C LEU A 263 27.71 8.83 -26.29
N VAL A 264 27.74 7.50 -26.31
CA VAL A 264 28.00 6.72 -27.52
C VAL A 264 26.88 5.72 -27.73
N ILE A 265 26.51 5.51 -28.99
CA ILE A 265 25.74 4.31 -29.35
C ILE A 265 26.73 3.15 -29.31
N ASN A 266 26.57 2.24 -28.35
CA ASN A 266 27.47 1.11 -28.18
C ASN A 266 26.93 -0.16 -28.82
N GLU A 267 25.61 -0.31 -28.94
CA GLU A 267 24.98 -1.46 -29.60
C GLU A 267 23.77 -1.05 -30.45
N LEU A 268 23.58 -1.78 -31.55
CA LEU A 268 22.47 -1.61 -32.49
C LEU A 268 21.99 -2.98 -32.95
N LEU A 269 20.72 -3.28 -32.73
CA LEU A 269 20.01 -4.39 -33.38
C LEU A 269 18.94 -3.80 -34.29
N PHE A 270 19.07 -4.03 -35.60
CA PHE A 270 18.19 -3.48 -36.64
C PHE A 270 17.52 -4.55 -37.52
N ASN A 271 17.76 -5.82 -37.20
CA ASN A 271 17.17 -6.97 -37.88
C ASN A 271 17.10 -8.16 -36.90
N PRO A 272 16.24 -8.10 -35.89
CA PRO A 272 15.99 -9.20 -34.98
C PRO A 272 15.30 -10.39 -35.68
N ASP A 273 15.31 -11.54 -35.01
CA ASP A 273 14.43 -12.67 -35.36
C ASP A 273 12.95 -12.33 -35.08
N GLU A 274 12.02 -13.22 -35.46
CA GLU A 274 10.56 -12.96 -35.41
C GLU A 274 10.02 -12.52 -34.03
N GLU A 275 10.66 -12.94 -32.92
CA GLU A 275 10.25 -12.56 -31.56
C GLU A 275 11.05 -11.38 -30.97
N GLY A 276 12.06 -10.87 -31.69
CA GLY A 276 12.89 -9.78 -31.20
C GLY A 276 12.37 -8.40 -31.61
N SER A 277 12.99 -7.36 -31.06
CA SER A 277 12.68 -5.96 -31.37
C SER A 277 13.95 -5.20 -31.71
N ASP A 278 13.83 -4.22 -32.62
CA ASP A 278 14.92 -3.29 -32.92
C ASP A 278 15.27 -2.50 -31.66
N PHE A 279 16.56 -2.32 -31.40
CA PHE A 279 17.01 -1.47 -30.31
C PHE A 279 18.30 -0.70 -30.64
N ILE A 280 18.45 0.42 -29.94
CA ILE A 280 19.67 1.21 -29.88
C ILE A 280 20.07 1.28 -28.40
N GLU A 281 21.25 0.79 -28.06
CA GLU A 281 21.81 0.97 -26.74
C GLU A 281 22.70 2.22 -26.71
N ILE A 282 22.57 3.01 -25.64
CA ILE A 282 23.37 4.20 -25.39
C ILE A 282 24.19 3.96 -24.14
N PHE A 283 25.50 4.16 -24.24
CA PHE A 283 26.42 4.12 -23.12
C PHE A 283 26.91 5.53 -22.78
N ASN A 284 26.84 5.90 -21.49
CA ASN A 284 27.43 7.13 -20.97
C ASN A 284 28.90 6.89 -20.63
N VAL A 285 29.79 7.40 -21.47
CA VAL A 285 31.26 7.31 -21.31
C VAL A 285 31.76 8.36 -20.32
N SER A 286 31.00 9.43 -20.12
CA SER A 286 31.37 10.54 -19.24
C SER A 286 31.09 10.24 -17.77
N ASN A 287 31.65 11.06 -16.89
CA ASN A 287 31.27 11.12 -15.48
C ASN A 287 30.18 12.19 -15.23
N LYS A 288 29.41 12.59 -16.25
CA LYS A 288 28.33 13.58 -16.09
C LYS A 288 27.01 12.85 -15.87
N PRO A 289 26.16 13.31 -14.92
CA PRO A 289 24.76 12.95 -14.92
C PRO A 289 24.11 13.58 -16.15
N ILE A 290 23.56 12.79 -17.07
CA ILE A 290 22.99 13.31 -18.33
C ILE A 290 21.49 13.03 -18.35
N ASN A 291 20.71 14.08 -18.61
CA ASN A 291 19.28 13.92 -18.86
C ASN A 291 19.03 13.58 -20.34
N ILE A 292 18.86 12.30 -20.63
CA ILE A 292 18.66 11.79 -22.00
C ILE A 292 17.31 12.21 -22.62
N SER A 293 16.33 12.67 -21.84
CA SER A 293 15.05 13.17 -22.39
C SER A 293 15.19 14.44 -23.22
N SER A 294 16.33 15.13 -23.10
CA SER A 294 16.68 16.31 -23.91
C SER A 294 17.30 15.96 -25.26
N LEU A 295 17.59 14.67 -25.50
CA LEU A 295 18.27 14.19 -26.70
C LEU A 295 17.27 13.63 -27.71
N TYR A 296 17.64 13.69 -28.99
CA TYR A 296 16.83 13.17 -30.07
C TYR A 296 17.71 12.47 -31.10
N PHE A 297 17.22 11.35 -31.63
CA PHE A 297 17.84 10.69 -32.76
C PHE A 297 17.50 11.46 -34.05
N CYS A 298 18.53 11.75 -34.83
CA CYS A 298 18.36 12.27 -36.18
C CYS A 298 18.57 11.14 -37.18
N LYS A 299 17.61 10.94 -38.08
CA LYS A 299 17.81 10.14 -39.29
C LYS A 299 18.17 11.03 -40.47
N LYS A 300 19.10 10.57 -41.31
CA LYS A 300 19.33 11.22 -42.62
C LYS A 300 18.01 11.15 -43.41
N LYS A 301 17.51 12.30 -43.89
CA LYS A 301 16.44 12.29 -44.90
C LYS A 301 16.98 11.54 -46.11
N GLN A 302 16.33 10.42 -46.46
CA GLN A 302 16.54 9.74 -47.74
C GLN A 302 16.02 10.61 -48.87
#